data_AF-A0A7S1D6A8-F1
#
_entry.id   AF-A0A7S1D6A8-F1
#
_cell.length_a   1.000
_cell.length_b   1.000
_cell.length_c   1.000
_cell.angle_alpha   90.00
_cell.angle_beta   90.00
_cell.angle_gamma   90.00
#
_symmetry.space_group_name_H-M   'P 1'
#
loop_
_entity.id
_entity.type
_entity.pdbx_description
1 polymer ?
#
loop_
_entity_poly.entity_id
_entity_poly.type
_entity_poly.pdbx_seq_one_letter_code
_entity_poly.pdbx_strand_id
1 'polypeptide(L)'
;QAILGHIKAGIEEAQKDSESLLIFSGGQTRPATGPLSEGGSYFQVADAMKLWPDGSTVRARTVAEEFATDSFENLLFSVCRFREITGRYPTKITVVSFTFKQTRFETMHAAALRWPTDKFYFVGVDPDATTGFDLAESTKGELENAAQPFTNDPFGCNSQVLQEKRQGRNPFHRTAPYKLSCPEIKPLLEYCGPEPFPEEQLPWASM
;
A
#
# COMPACT_ATOMS: atom_id res chain seq x y z
N GLN A 1 -13.08 -11.29 8.40
CA GLN A 1 -12.87 -12.24 7.28
C GLN A 1 -11.95 -11.65 6.21
N ALA A 2 -12.21 -10.44 5.68
CA ALA A 2 -11.32 -9.78 4.71
C ALA A 2 -9.83 -9.71 5.15
N ILE A 3 -9.55 -9.22 6.36
CA ILE A 3 -8.16 -9.11 6.87
C ILE A 3 -7.43 -10.46 6.80
N LEU A 4 -8.08 -11.55 7.21
CA LEU A 4 -7.49 -12.89 7.14
C LEU A 4 -7.29 -13.35 5.71
N GLY A 5 -8.23 -13.05 4.81
CA GLY A 5 -8.07 -13.30 3.38
C GLY A 5 -6.87 -12.55 2.80
N HIS A 6 -6.72 -11.27 3.13
CA HIS A 6 -5.59 -10.44 2.68
C HIS A 6 -4.26 -10.97 3.19
N ILE A 7 -4.18 -11.34 4.47
CA ILE A 7 -2.97 -11.93 5.05
C ILE A 7 -2.62 -13.23 4.33
N LYS A 8 -3.58 -14.15 4.16
CA LYS A 8 -3.34 -15.43 3.50
C LYS A 8 -2.90 -15.25 2.04
N ALA A 9 -3.62 -14.44 1.26
CA ALA A 9 -3.25 -14.15 -0.12
C ALA A 9 -1.88 -13.47 -0.23
N GLY A 10 -1.54 -12.54 0.68
CA GLY A 10 -0.20 -11.94 0.74
C GLY A 10 0.89 -12.96 1.03
N ILE A 11 0.65 -13.90 1.94
CA ILE A 11 1.57 -15.01 2.23
C ILE A 11 1.72 -15.91 1.00
N GLU A 12 0.62 -16.31 0.36
CA GLU A 12 0.61 -17.16 -0.82
C GLU A 12 1.34 -16.52 -2.01
N GLU A 13 1.12 -15.24 -2.28
CA GLU A 13 1.86 -14.49 -3.32
C GLU A 13 3.34 -14.43 -3.00
N ALA A 14 3.70 -14.15 -1.74
CA ALA A 14 5.09 -14.12 -1.33
C ALA A 14 5.75 -15.49 -1.53
N GLN A 15 5.08 -16.61 -1.22
CA GLN A 15 5.65 -17.96 -1.37
C GLN A 15 6.08 -18.30 -2.80
N LYS A 16 5.49 -17.67 -3.82
CA LYS A 16 5.81 -17.95 -5.23
C LYS A 16 7.21 -17.50 -5.63
N ASP A 17 7.83 -16.60 -4.86
CA ASP A 17 9.15 -16.04 -5.14
C ASP A 17 9.95 -15.88 -3.84
N SER A 18 11.07 -16.60 -3.71
CA SER A 18 11.93 -16.57 -2.53
C SER A 18 12.61 -15.21 -2.31
N GLU A 19 12.77 -14.41 -3.36
CA GLU A 19 13.39 -13.08 -3.33
C GLU A 19 12.37 -11.96 -3.06
N SER A 20 11.07 -12.28 -2.99
CA SER A 20 10.05 -11.29 -2.67
C SER A 20 10.09 -10.87 -1.19
N LEU A 21 9.54 -9.70 -0.89
CA LEU A 21 9.35 -9.22 0.48
C LEU A 21 7.85 -8.97 0.69
N LEU A 22 7.26 -9.58 1.72
CA LEU A 22 5.88 -9.27 2.09
C LEU A 22 5.86 -8.02 2.97
N ILE A 23 5.13 -6.99 2.53
CA ILE A 23 5.00 -5.73 3.27
C ILE A 23 3.54 -5.56 3.66
N PHE A 24 3.25 -5.58 4.96
CA PHE A 24 1.96 -5.12 5.47
C PHE A 24 2.04 -3.61 5.72
N SER A 25 1.27 -2.82 4.94
CA SER A 25 1.33 -1.36 4.98
C SER A 25 0.09 -0.74 5.61
N GLY A 26 0.32 0.22 6.49
CA GLY A 26 -0.70 1.06 7.10
C GLY A 26 -0.25 1.58 8.45
N GLY A 27 -0.42 2.88 8.68
CA GLY A 27 0.04 3.56 9.87
C GLY A 27 -0.88 3.43 11.09
N GLN A 28 -0.57 4.24 12.12
CA GLN A 28 -1.41 4.36 13.32
C GLN A 28 -2.56 5.34 13.04
N THR A 29 -3.57 4.87 12.30
CA THR A 29 -4.62 5.74 11.72
C THR A 29 -5.75 6.10 12.68
N ARG A 30 -5.83 5.45 13.85
CA ARG A 30 -6.95 5.59 14.80
C ARG A 30 -6.43 5.85 16.22
N PRO A 31 -6.93 6.89 16.93
CA PRO A 31 -6.52 7.13 18.32
C PRO A 31 -6.82 5.94 19.24
N ALA A 32 -7.96 5.28 19.01
CA ALA A 32 -8.43 4.18 19.85
C ALA A 32 -7.58 2.90 19.77
N THR A 33 -6.73 2.74 18.75
CA THR A 33 -5.85 1.56 18.61
C THR A 33 -4.51 1.74 19.32
N GLY A 34 -4.25 2.90 19.93
CA GLY A 34 -2.99 3.18 20.63
C GLY A 34 -1.78 3.13 19.69
N PRO A 35 -0.60 2.64 20.15
CA PRO A 35 0.62 2.64 19.34
C PRO A 35 0.65 1.57 18.24
N LEU A 36 -0.45 0.84 18.02
CA LEU A 36 -0.51 -0.21 17.02
C LEU A 36 -0.85 0.35 15.64
N SER A 37 0.01 0.09 14.67
CA SER A 37 -0.20 0.39 13.26
C SER A 37 -1.08 -0.68 12.58
N GLU A 38 -1.79 -0.31 11.52
CA GLU A 38 -2.54 -1.27 10.70
C GLU A 38 -1.60 -2.35 10.13
N GLY A 39 -0.44 -1.97 9.59
CA GLY A 39 0.57 -2.89 9.06
C GLY A 39 1.12 -3.86 10.12
N GLY A 40 1.46 -3.34 11.31
CA GLY A 40 1.90 -4.17 12.44
C GLY A 40 0.82 -5.14 12.92
N SER A 41 -0.45 -4.72 12.90
CA SER A 41 -1.58 -5.58 13.30
C SER A 41 -1.75 -6.79 12.38
N TYR A 42 -1.51 -6.65 11.06
CA TYR A 42 -1.58 -7.77 10.12
C TYR A 42 -0.54 -8.86 10.45
N PHE A 43 0.70 -8.45 10.77
CA PHE A 43 1.74 -9.39 11.18
C PHE A 43 1.38 -10.12 12.48
N GLN A 44 0.88 -9.38 13.47
CA GLN A 44 0.46 -9.97 14.75
C GLN A 44 -0.69 -10.97 14.58
N VAL A 45 -1.66 -10.67 13.72
CA VAL A 45 -2.76 -11.60 13.39
C VAL A 45 -2.21 -12.85 12.71
N ALA A 46 -1.29 -12.71 11.76
CA ALA A 46 -0.67 -13.85 11.08
C ALA A 46 0.06 -14.79 12.06
N ASP A 47 0.81 -14.22 13.01
CA ASP A 47 1.48 -14.95 14.08
C ASP A 47 0.49 -15.64 15.03
N ALA A 48 -0.46 -14.88 15.59
CA ALA A 48 -1.41 -15.39 16.57
C ALA A 48 -2.27 -16.52 16.00
N MET A 49 -2.59 -16.45 14.71
CA MET A 49 -3.41 -17.45 14.03
C MET A 49 -2.60 -18.56 13.35
N LYS A 50 -1.27 -18.57 13.50
CA LYS A 50 -0.37 -19.56 12.91
C LYS A 50 -0.59 -19.72 11.39
N LEU A 51 -0.71 -18.60 10.69
CA LEU A 51 -1.00 -18.59 9.24
C LEU A 51 0.22 -18.85 8.37
N TRP A 52 1.43 -18.85 8.95
CA TRP A 52 2.67 -19.12 8.25
C TRP A 52 2.77 -20.61 7.91
N PRO A 53 2.94 -20.99 6.63
CA PRO A 53 3.10 -22.39 6.26
C PRO A 53 4.38 -23.00 6.82
N ASP A 54 4.32 -24.26 7.23
CA ASP A 54 5.47 -24.98 7.77
C ASP A 54 6.63 -25.00 6.77
N GLY A 55 7.84 -24.72 7.25
CA GLY A 55 9.05 -24.65 6.41
C GLY A 55 9.15 -23.42 5.49
N SER A 56 8.16 -22.51 5.51
CA SER A 56 8.18 -21.29 4.71
C SER A 56 9.14 -20.23 5.25
N THR A 57 9.89 -19.56 4.37
CA THR A 57 10.72 -18.41 4.74
C THR A 57 9.94 -17.10 4.81
N VAL A 58 8.68 -17.06 4.35
CA VAL A 58 7.87 -15.83 4.20
C VAL A 58 7.82 -15.01 5.49
N ARG A 59 7.61 -15.67 6.64
CA ARG A 59 7.56 -14.98 7.93
C ARG A 59 8.82 -14.16 8.21
N ALA A 60 10.01 -14.71 7.90
CA ALA A 60 11.30 -14.06 8.15
C ALA A 60 11.55 -12.87 7.20
N ARG A 61 10.90 -12.88 6.03
CA ARG A 61 10.95 -11.81 5.02
C ARG A 61 9.60 -11.07 4.91
N THR A 62 8.91 -10.95 6.04
CA THR A 62 7.75 -10.08 6.18
C THR A 62 8.13 -8.89 7.04
N VAL A 63 7.76 -7.69 6.60
CA VAL A 63 7.97 -6.44 7.35
C VAL A 63 6.68 -5.63 7.40
N ALA A 64 6.60 -4.72 8.36
CA ALA A 64 5.54 -3.71 8.40
C ALA A 64 6.06 -2.38 7.82
N GLU A 65 5.18 -1.69 7.10
CA GLU A 65 5.25 -0.27 6.78
C GLU A 65 4.18 0.41 7.65
N GLU A 66 4.59 1.37 8.49
CA GLU A 66 3.79 1.81 9.63
C GLU A 66 3.46 3.31 9.61
N PHE A 67 3.59 3.98 8.47
CA PHE A 67 3.40 5.42 8.34
C PHE A 67 2.31 5.81 7.36
N ALA A 68 1.93 4.94 6.40
CA ALA A 68 0.92 5.29 5.41
C ALA A 68 -0.45 5.62 6.02
N THR A 69 -1.02 6.73 5.60
CA THR A 69 -2.33 7.24 6.05
C THR A 69 -3.41 7.14 4.95
N ASP A 70 -3.00 6.86 3.71
CA ASP A 70 -3.90 6.56 2.61
C ASP A 70 -3.35 5.49 1.67
N SER A 71 -4.14 5.16 0.63
CA SER A 71 -3.79 4.12 -0.35
C SER A 71 -2.63 4.48 -1.28
N PHE A 72 -2.41 5.77 -1.56
CA PHE A 72 -1.27 6.20 -2.37
C PHE A 72 0.02 6.05 -1.55
N GLU A 73 0.00 6.52 -0.30
CA GLU A 73 1.09 6.31 0.66
C GLU A 73 1.31 4.82 0.92
N ASN A 74 0.27 3.98 0.98
CA ASN A 74 0.45 2.54 1.12
C ASN A 74 1.35 1.98 0.02
N LEU A 75 1.15 2.41 -1.24
CA LEU A 75 1.98 1.96 -2.35
C LEU A 75 3.38 2.59 -2.28
N LEU A 76 3.47 3.92 -2.23
CA LEU A 76 4.75 4.65 -2.28
C LEU A 76 5.66 4.32 -1.10
N PHE A 77 5.11 4.25 0.11
CA PHE A 77 5.89 3.93 1.31
C PHE A 77 6.27 2.46 1.36
N SER A 78 5.48 1.54 0.79
CA SER A 78 5.90 0.14 0.62
C SER A 78 7.08 0.03 -0.33
N VAL A 79 7.13 0.81 -1.42
CA VAL A 79 8.30 0.88 -2.31
C VAL A 79 9.53 1.36 -1.56
N CYS A 80 9.38 2.41 -0.73
CA CYS A 80 10.46 2.91 0.11
C CYS A 80 10.91 1.87 1.13
N ARG A 81 9.96 1.20 1.80
CA ARG A 81 10.22 0.17 2.80
C ARG A 81 10.92 -1.04 2.21
N PHE A 82 10.55 -1.44 0.98
CA PHE A 82 11.27 -2.47 0.24
C PHE A 82 12.73 -2.09 0.02
N ARG A 83 13.00 -0.85 -0.40
CA ARG A 83 14.36 -0.32 -0.57
C ARG A 83 15.12 -0.36 0.75
N GLU A 84 14.56 0.11 1.85
CA GLU A 84 15.23 0.09 3.16
C GLU A 84 15.75 -1.30 3.56
N ILE A 85 14.98 -2.35 3.24
CA ILE A 85 15.30 -3.72 3.63
C ILE A 85 16.27 -4.39 2.65
N THR A 86 16.13 -4.12 1.35
CA THR A 86 16.85 -4.87 0.30
C THR A 86 18.02 -4.09 -0.33
N GLY A 87 18.08 -2.78 -0.11
CA GLY A 87 19.02 -1.87 -0.76
C GLY A 87 18.70 -1.56 -2.24
N ARG A 88 17.57 -2.06 -2.78
CA ARG A 88 17.15 -1.86 -4.18
C ARG A 88 15.65 -1.57 -4.26
N TYR A 89 15.20 -0.94 -5.34
CA TYR A 89 13.75 -0.81 -5.61
C TYR A 89 13.19 -2.13 -6.17
N PRO A 90 11.92 -2.46 -5.90
CA PRO A 90 11.34 -3.70 -6.41
C PRO A 90 11.23 -3.66 -7.93
N THR A 91 11.44 -4.80 -8.60
CA THR A 91 11.24 -4.92 -10.06
C THR A 91 9.81 -5.30 -10.42
N LYS A 92 9.05 -5.82 -9.45
CA LYS A 92 7.65 -6.25 -9.57
C LYS A 92 6.91 -5.90 -8.28
N ILE A 93 5.68 -5.43 -8.40
CA ILE A 93 4.78 -5.19 -7.27
C ILE A 93 3.50 -6.02 -7.47
N THR A 94 3.09 -6.74 -6.42
CA THR A 94 1.75 -7.34 -6.33
C THR A 94 1.03 -6.72 -5.13
N VAL A 95 -0.10 -6.04 -5.37
CA VAL A 95 -0.95 -5.50 -4.30
C VAL A 95 -2.05 -6.48 -3.96
N VAL A 96 -2.25 -6.77 -2.67
CA VAL A 96 -3.36 -7.58 -2.17
C VAL A 96 -4.33 -6.67 -1.42
N SER A 97 -5.57 -6.59 -1.86
CA SER A 97 -6.58 -5.71 -1.25
C SER A 97 -7.99 -6.10 -1.71
N PHE A 98 -9.03 -5.41 -1.23
CA PHE A 98 -10.38 -5.52 -1.77
C PHE A 98 -10.44 -5.25 -3.27
N THR A 99 -11.26 -6.01 -4.00
CA THR A 99 -11.36 -5.94 -5.46
C THR A 99 -11.83 -4.56 -5.94
N PHE A 100 -12.74 -3.92 -5.20
CA PHE A 100 -13.22 -2.58 -5.56
C PHE A 100 -12.14 -1.48 -5.54
N LYS A 101 -10.93 -1.75 -5.03
CA LYS A 101 -9.80 -0.81 -5.06
C LYS A 101 -8.87 -1.01 -6.25
N GLN A 102 -9.05 -2.07 -7.04
CA GLN A 102 -8.12 -2.48 -8.10
C GLN A 102 -7.86 -1.34 -9.09
N THR A 103 -8.92 -0.77 -9.67
CA THR A 103 -8.82 0.31 -10.66
C THR A 103 -7.97 1.47 -10.13
N ARG A 104 -8.24 1.93 -8.90
CA ARG A 104 -7.47 3.04 -8.31
C ARG A 104 -5.99 2.70 -8.13
N PHE A 105 -5.65 1.49 -7.72
CA PHE A 105 -4.23 1.12 -7.59
C PHE A 105 -3.54 1.00 -8.94
N GLU A 106 -4.17 0.36 -9.93
CA GLU A 106 -3.57 0.09 -11.23
C GLU A 106 -3.51 1.34 -12.12
N THR A 107 -4.61 2.09 -12.22
CA THR A 107 -4.75 3.17 -13.21
C THR A 107 -4.49 4.57 -12.64
N MET A 108 -4.45 4.72 -11.31
CA MET A 108 -4.19 6.00 -10.66
C MET A 108 -2.87 5.97 -9.90
N HIS A 109 -2.73 5.11 -8.89
CA HIS A 109 -1.53 5.13 -8.02
C HIS A 109 -0.29 4.62 -8.74
N ALA A 110 -0.36 3.44 -9.37
CA ALA A 110 0.77 2.90 -10.14
C ALA A 110 1.10 3.80 -11.34
N ALA A 111 0.07 4.39 -11.99
CA ALA A 111 0.26 5.33 -13.08
C ALA A 111 0.95 6.64 -12.62
N ALA A 112 0.58 7.19 -11.46
CA ALA A 112 1.23 8.37 -10.86
C ALA A 112 2.70 8.10 -10.52
N LEU A 113 3.01 6.86 -10.13
CA LEU A 113 4.38 6.38 -9.92
C LEU A 113 5.07 5.94 -11.21
N ARG A 114 4.40 5.98 -12.37
CA ARG A 114 4.88 5.43 -13.66
C ARG A 114 5.44 4.01 -13.54
N TRP A 115 4.78 3.18 -12.74
CA TRP A 115 5.19 1.79 -12.60
C TRP A 115 4.89 1.02 -13.91
N PRO A 116 5.82 0.20 -14.45
CA PRO A 116 5.56 -0.55 -15.67
C PRO A 116 4.35 -1.48 -15.52
N THR A 117 3.43 -1.43 -16.48
CA THR A 117 2.15 -2.15 -16.40
C THR A 117 2.32 -3.67 -16.42
N ASP A 118 3.38 -4.17 -17.07
CA ASP A 118 3.75 -5.60 -17.08
C ASP A 118 4.48 -6.03 -15.80
N LYS A 119 4.72 -5.11 -14.87
CA LYS A 119 5.39 -5.33 -13.57
C LYS A 119 4.52 -4.99 -12.37
N PHE A 120 3.28 -4.56 -12.58
CA PHE A 120 2.33 -4.26 -11.53
C PHE A 120 1.13 -5.21 -11.59
N TYR A 121 0.84 -5.88 -10.48
CA TYR A 121 -0.22 -6.87 -10.38
C TYR A 121 -1.12 -6.57 -9.19
N PHE A 122 -2.38 -6.99 -9.27
CA PHE A 122 -3.35 -6.84 -8.20
C PHE A 122 -4.07 -8.16 -7.93
N VAL A 123 -4.20 -8.52 -6.65
CA VAL A 123 -4.97 -9.67 -6.17
C VAL A 123 -6.13 -9.15 -5.32
N GLY A 124 -7.32 -9.23 -5.92
CA GLY A 124 -8.58 -8.88 -5.28
C GLY A 124 -9.02 -9.98 -4.31
N VAL A 125 -9.32 -9.60 -3.07
CA VAL A 125 -9.81 -10.51 -2.04
C VAL A 125 -10.94 -9.84 -1.28
N ASP A 126 -12.13 -10.41 -1.42
CA ASP A 126 -13.35 -9.91 -0.79
C ASP A 126 -13.87 -10.91 0.26
N PRO A 127 -14.62 -10.43 1.28
CA PRO A 127 -15.38 -11.31 2.15
C PRO A 127 -16.37 -12.18 1.37
N ASP A 128 -16.74 -13.31 1.96
CA ASP A 128 -17.85 -14.11 1.45
C ASP A 128 -19.15 -13.30 1.47
N ALA A 129 -19.99 -13.43 0.42
CA ALA A 129 -21.26 -12.71 0.31
C ALA A 129 -22.20 -12.98 1.50
N THR A 130 -22.09 -14.13 2.15
CA THR A 130 -22.85 -14.48 3.37
C THR A 130 -22.53 -13.60 4.57
N THR A 131 -21.44 -12.82 4.53
CA THR A 131 -21.11 -11.84 5.58
C THR A 131 -21.92 -10.55 5.50
N GLY A 132 -22.77 -10.40 4.49
CA GLY A 132 -23.47 -9.14 4.18
C GLY A 132 -22.59 -8.11 3.48
N PHE A 133 -21.43 -8.52 2.94
CA PHE A 133 -20.58 -7.66 2.13
C PHE A 133 -21.23 -7.40 0.76
N ASP A 134 -21.56 -6.14 0.48
CA ASP A 134 -22.06 -5.70 -0.82
C ASP A 134 -20.92 -5.08 -1.65
N LEU A 135 -20.47 -5.81 -2.66
CA LEU A 135 -19.42 -5.36 -3.57
C LEU A 135 -19.87 -4.18 -4.44
N ALA A 136 -21.15 -4.14 -4.85
CA ALA A 136 -21.66 -3.07 -5.71
C ALA A 136 -21.75 -1.75 -4.95
N GLU A 137 -22.27 -1.78 -3.72
CA GLU A 137 -22.29 -0.62 -2.83
C GLU A 137 -20.87 -0.14 -2.50
N SER A 138 -19.96 -1.07 -2.17
CA SER A 138 -18.57 -0.76 -1.88
C SER A 138 -17.85 -0.15 -3.09
N THR A 139 -18.12 -0.63 -4.30
CA THR A 139 -17.56 -0.10 -5.55
C THR A 139 -18.06 1.32 -5.83
N LYS A 140 -19.36 1.57 -5.65
CA LYS A 140 -19.92 2.92 -5.79
C LYS A 140 -19.29 3.88 -4.77
N GLY A 141 -19.23 3.46 -3.51
CA GLY A 141 -18.63 4.24 -2.44
C GLY A 141 -17.14 4.51 -2.66
N GLU A 142 -16.40 3.56 -3.26
CA GLU A 142 -15.00 3.75 -3.64
C GLU A 142 -14.85 4.82 -4.71
N LEU A 143 -15.64 4.75 -5.77
CA LEU A 143 -15.54 5.69 -6.89
C LEU A 143 -15.81 7.12 -6.42
N GLU A 144 -16.91 7.32 -5.70
CA GLU A 144 -17.38 8.64 -5.26
C GLU A 144 -16.47 9.25 -4.20
N ASN A 145 -16.07 8.46 -3.19
CA ASN A 145 -15.41 9.01 -2.01
C ASN A 145 -13.89 8.86 -2.02
N ALA A 146 -13.34 7.96 -2.82
CA ALA A 146 -11.95 7.53 -2.68
C ALA A 146 -11.13 7.68 -3.96
N ALA A 147 -11.67 7.33 -5.13
CA ALA A 147 -10.99 7.46 -6.41
C ALA A 147 -11.08 8.88 -6.99
N GLN A 148 -12.29 9.44 -7.10
CA GLN A 148 -12.53 10.76 -7.69
C GLN A 148 -11.56 11.87 -7.23
N PRO A 149 -11.21 12.00 -5.94
CA PRO A 149 -10.26 13.03 -5.50
C PRO A 149 -8.85 12.90 -6.10
N PHE A 150 -8.39 11.68 -6.42
CA PHE A 150 -7.06 11.46 -7.00
C PHE A 150 -7.02 11.74 -8.51
N THR A 151 -8.16 11.90 -9.19
CA THR A 151 -8.20 12.19 -10.64
C THR A 151 -7.51 13.52 -10.97
N ASN A 152 -7.68 14.52 -10.10
CA ASN A 152 -7.08 15.85 -10.26
C ASN A 152 -5.95 16.12 -9.25
N ASP A 153 -5.64 15.14 -8.40
CA ASP A 153 -4.62 15.24 -7.36
C ASP A 153 -3.90 13.89 -7.21
N PRO A 154 -3.13 13.47 -8.23
CA PRO A 154 -2.56 12.11 -8.31
C PRO A 154 -1.62 11.76 -7.15
N PHE A 155 -1.03 12.77 -6.50
CA PHE A 155 -0.13 12.63 -5.34
C PHE A 155 -0.83 12.91 -4.00
N GLY A 156 -2.12 13.29 -4.04
CA GLY A 156 -2.97 13.56 -2.88
C GLY A 156 -2.57 14.78 -2.04
N CYS A 157 -1.89 15.75 -2.64
CA CYS A 157 -1.34 16.89 -1.93
C CYS A 157 -2.25 18.11 -1.85
N ASN A 158 -3.16 18.29 -2.82
CA ASN A 158 -3.81 19.58 -3.08
C ASN A 158 -5.30 19.58 -2.73
N SER A 159 -5.95 18.43 -2.82
CA SER A 159 -7.36 18.27 -2.55
C SER A 159 -7.64 18.36 -1.05
N GLN A 160 -8.51 19.29 -0.65
CA GLN A 160 -8.90 19.47 0.75
C GLN A 160 -9.38 18.15 1.38
N VAL A 161 -10.21 17.37 0.67
CA VAL A 161 -10.71 16.09 1.18
C VAL A 161 -9.59 15.05 1.39
N LEU A 162 -8.52 15.07 0.58
CA LEU A 162 -7.38 14.17 0.77
C LEU A 162 -6.48 14.64 1.92
N GLN A 163 -6.21 15.95 2.00
CA GLN A 163 -5.47 16.54 3.11
C GLN A 163 -6.14 16.28 4.47
N GLU A 164 -7.46 16.54 4.56
CA GLU A 164 -8.24 16.29 5.77
C GLU A 164 -8.23 14.81 6.16
N LYS A 165 -8.31 13.90 5.17
CA LYS A 165 -8.19 12.45 5.42
C LYS A 165 -6.81 12.08 5.96
N ARG A 166 -5.72 12.57 5.36
CA ARG A 166 -4.35 12.31 5.83
C ARG A 166 -4.15 12.83 7.24
N GLN A 167 -4.57 14.06 7.51
CA GLN A 167 -4.49 14.68 8.84
C GLN A 167 -5.31 13.90 9.88
N GLY A 168 -6.57 13.55 9.57
CA GLY A 168 -7.44 12.79 10.46
C GLY A 168 -6.96 11.36 10.74
N ARG A 169 -6.13 10.80 9.85
CA ARG A 169 -5.50 9.47 9.98
C ARG A 169 -4.05 9.53 10.48
N ASN A 170 -3.62 10.66 11.02
CA ASN A 170 -2.35 10.78 11.74
C ASN A 170 -2.53 11.36 13.16
N PRO A 171 -3.36 10.74 14.01
CA PRO A 171 -3.67 11.25 15.35
C PRO A 171 -2.46 11.31 16.29
N PHE A 172 -1.37 10.61 15.95
CA PHE A 172 -0.13 10.57 16.73
C PHE A 172 0.97 11.46 16.13
N HIS A 173 0.66 12.28 15.11
CA HIS A 173 1.58 13.22 14.47
C HIS A 173 2.92 12.59 14.04
N ARG A 174 2.87 11.38 13.50
CA ARG A 174 4.05 10.67 13.02
C ARG A 174 4.52 11.24 11.70
N THR A 175 5.84 11.20 11.49
CA THR A 175 6.49 11.61 10.24
C THR A 175 7.20 10.41 9.63
N ALA A 176 6.91 10.09 8.37
CA ALA A 176 7.55 9.01 7.66
C ALA A 176 9.04 9.34 7.36
N PRO A 177 9.97 8.39 7.55
CA PRO A 177 11.41 8.65 7.40
C PRO A 177 11.89 8.62 5.95
N TYR A 178 11.03 8.34 4.98
CA TYR A 178 11.42 7.95 3.61
C TYR A 178 12.17 9.01 2.82
N LYS A 179 12.03 10.29 3.15
CA LYS A 179 12.86 11.35 2.56
C LYS A 179 14.35 11.21 2.89
N LEU A 180 14.65 10.60 4.04
CA LEU A 180 16.01 10.32 4.49
C LEU A 180 16.49 8.95 3.99
N SER A 181 15.63 7.93 4.06
CA SER A 181 16.03 6.56 3.77
C SER A 181 15.90 6.15 2.29
N CYS A 182 15.17 6.93 1.47
CA CYS A 182 15.06 6.75 0.02
C CYS A 182 15.43 8.05 -0.72
N PRO A 183 16.69 8.50 -0.61
CA PRO A 183 17.12 9.78 -1.18
C PRO A 183 16.94 9.84 -2.70
N GLU A 184 16.99 8.70 -3.40
CA GLU A 184 16.86 8.62 -4.86
C GLU A 184 15.47 9.06 -5.35
N ILE A 185 14.42 8.85 -4.54
CA ILE A 185 13.05 9.26 -4.84
C ILE A 185 12.56 10.39 -3.93
N LYS A 186 13.46 11.09 -3.23
CA LYS A 186 13.09 12.26 -2.43
C LYS A 186 12.32 13.32 -3.24
N PRO A 187 12.71 13.64 -4.49
CA PRO A 187 11.93 14.59 -5.31
C PRO A 187 10.50 14.12 -5.56
N LEU A 188 10.28 12.81 -5.76
CA LEU A 188 8.94 12.22 -5.90
C LEU A 188 8.13 12.30 -4.60
N LEU A 189 8.76 12.03 -3.45
CA LEU A 189 8.14 12.14 -2.12
C LEU A 189 7.76 13.59 -1.75
N GLU A 190 8.33 14.58 -2.44
CA GLU A 190 8.05 16.01 -2.27
C GLU A 190 7.18 16.57 -3.40
N TYR A 191 6.84 15.75 -4.38
CA TYR A 191 6.12 16.17 -5.56
C TYR A 191 4.62 16.28 -5.30
N CYS A 192 4.06 17.44 -5.66
CA CYS A 192 2.65 17.77 -5.50
C CYS A 192 2.07 18.47 -6.74
N GLY A 193 2.72 18.34 -7.90
CA GLY A 193 2.27 18.94 -9.15
C GLY A 193 1.07 18.21 -9.75
N PRO A 194 0.26 18.89 -10.59
CA PRO A 194 -0.84 18.26 -11.32
C PRO A 194 -0.35 17.40 -12.49
N GLU A 195 0.86 17.67 -12.99
CA GLU A 195 1.47 16.95 -14.10
C GLU A 195 2.09 15.62 -13.63
N PRO A 196 2.22 14.61 -14.52
CA PRO A 196 2.97 13.40 -14.22
C PRO A 196 4.41 13.71 -13.78
N PHE A 197 4.90 13.01 -12.76
CA PHE A 197 6.29 13.14 -12.32
C PHE A 197 7.26 12.76 -13.47
N PRO A 198 8.40 13.44 -13.64
CA PRO A 198 9.34 13.14 -14.73
C PRO A 198 9.89 11.71 -14.64
N GLU A 199 9.77 10.94 -15.71
CA GLU A 199 10.09 9.52 -15.74
C GLU A 199 11.59 9.26 -15.57
N GLU A 200 12.43 10.08 -16.18
CA GLU A 200 13.89 10.01 -16.13
C GLU A 200 14.48 10.19 -14.72
N GLN A 201 13.67 10.67 -13.77
CA GLN A 201 14.06 10.80 -12.35
C GLN A 201 13.67 9.58 -11.51
N LEU A 202 12.99 8.59 -12.08
CA LEU A 202 12.53 7.40 -11.37
C LEU A 202 13.55 6.26 -11.50
N PRO A 203 13.95 5.61 -10.38
CA PRO A 203 14.87 4.48 -10.41
C PRO A 203 14.39 3.26 -11.19
N TRP A 204 13.09 3.16 -11.46
CA TRP A 204 12.47 2.06 -12.21
C TRP A 204 12.16 2.39 -13.67
N ALA A 205 12.57 3.57 -14.17
CA ALA A 205 12.35 3.93 -15.57
C ALA A 205 13.16 3.06 -16.57
N SER A 206 14.22 2.41 -16.10
CA SER A 206 15.07 1.52 -16.92
C SER A 206 14.87 0.03 -16.64
N MET A 207 13.81 -0.34 -15.92
CA MET A 207 13.51 -1.73 -15.54
C MET A 207 12.76 -2.51 -16.62
#